data_AF-A0A3D4R057-F1
#
_entry.id   AF-A0A3D4R057-F1
#
_cell.length_a   1.000
_cell.length_b   1.000
_cell.length_c   1.000
_cell.angle_alpha   90.00
_cell.angle_beta   90.00
_cell.angle_gamma   90.00
#
_symmetry.space_group_name_H-M   'P 1'
#
loop_
_entity.id
_entity.type
_entity.pdbx_description
1 polymer ?
#
loop_
_entity_poly.entity_id
_entity_poly.type
_entity_poly.pdbx_seq_one_letter_code
_entity_poly.pdbx_strand_id
1 'polypeptide(L)' 'MKPVKIGRNEPCPCGSGKKYKKCCGAQ' A
#
# COMPACT_ATOMS: atom_id res chain seq x y z
N MET A 1 -16.68 -8.51 2.23
CA MET A 1 -15.29 -8.32 1.75
C MET A 1 -14.59 -7.38 2.72
N LYS A 2 -13.61 -7.88 3.48
CA LYS A 2 -12.88 -7.05 4.45
C LYS A 2 -11.88 -6.19 3.67
N PRO A 3 -11.86 -4.85 3.83
CA PRO A 3 -10.77 -4.07 3.26
C PRO A 3 -9.47 -4.61 3.85
N VAL A 4 -8.60 -5.12 2.97
CA VAL A 4 -7.26 -5.56 3.37
C VAL A 4 -6.62 -4.35 4.02
N LYS A 5 -6.44 -4.39 5.34
CA LYS A 5 -5.73 -3.36 6.09
C LYS A 5 -4.25 -3.50 5.75
N ILE A 6 -3.88 -2.98 4.58
CA ILE A 6 -2.49 -2.96 4.14
C ILE A 6 -1.70 -1.98 5.02
N GLY A 7 -0.62 -2.48 5.59
CA GLY A 7 0.25 -1.65 6.41
C GLY A 7 0.88 -0.54 5.57
N ARG A 8 0.96 0.69 6.11
CA ARG A 8 1.61 1.84 5.43
C ARG A 8 3.06 1.53 5.00
N ASN A 9 3.78 0.65 5.69
CA ASN A 9 5.15 0.27 5.36
C ASN A 9 5.27 -0.93 4.40
N GLU A 10 4.18 -1.64 4.12
CA GLU A 10 4.18 -2.82 3.23
C GLU A 10 4.36 -2.43 1.76
N PRO A 11 4.81 -3.35 0.88
CA PRO A 11 4.87 -3.10 -0.56
C PRO A 11 3.49 -2.76 -1.14
N CYS A 12 3.44 -1.83 -2.08
CA CYS A 12 2.20 -1.45 -2.75
C CYS A 12 1.67 -2.59 -3.62
N PRO A 13 0.38 -2.97 -3.51
CA PRO A 13 -0.22 -4.03 -4.31
C PRO A 13 -0.41 -3.60 -5.77
N CYS A 14 -0.18 -2.31 -6.07
CA CYS A 14 -0.17 -1.75 -7.42
C CYS A 14 1.04 -2.18 -8.27
N GLY A 15 1.98 -2.96 -7.71
CA GLY A 15 3.16 -3.45 -8.44
C GLY A 15 4.24 -2.39 -8.71
N SER A 16 4.14 -1.21 -8.11
CA SER A 16 5.11 -0.11 -8.31
C SER A 16 6.48 -0.34 -7.64
N GLY A 17 6.63 -1.40 -6.84
CA GLY A 17 7.80 -1.64 -5.99
C GLY A 17 7.97 -0.65 -4.82
N LYS A 18 7.11 0.37 -4.72
CA LYS A 18 7.13 1.36 -3.63
C LYS A 18 6.37 0.85 -2.41
N LYS A 19 6.70 1.35 -1.21
CA LYS A 19 5.88 1.14 0.00
C LYS A 19 4.50 1.77 -0.18
N TYR A 20 3.46 1.18 0.39
CA TYR A 20 2.08 1.64 0.29
C TYR A 20 1.94 3.11 0.66
N LYS A 21 2.56 3.56 1.76
CA LYS A 21 2.56 4.98 2.19
C LYS A 21 3.25 5.96 1.24
N LYS A 22 4.07 5.48 0.31
CA LYS A 22 4.77 6.28 -0.69
C LYS A 22 4.18 6.10 -2.10
N CYS A 23 3.01 5.45 -2.20
CA CYS A 23 2.34 5.15 -3.46
C CYS A 23 0.83 5.34 -3.30
N CYS A 24 0.00 4.30 -3.41
CA CYS A 24 -1.46 4.41 -3.32
C CYS A 24 -1.98 4.87 -1.94
N GLY A 25 -1.20 4.66 -0.88
CA GLY A 25 -1.48 5.14 0.47
C GLY A 25 -0.71 6.40 0.84
N ALA A 26 -0.23 7.15 -0.16
CA ALA A 26 0.33 8.48 0.03
C ALA A 26 -0.80 9.45 0.40
N GLN A 27 -1.08 9.49 1.70
CA GLN A 27 -1.68 10.63 2.40
C GLN A 27 -0.60 11.25 3.29
#